data_AF-A0A974SKC2-F1
#
_entry.id   AF-A0A974SKC2-F1
#
_cell.length_a   1.000
_cell.length_b   1.000
_cell.length_c   1.000
_cell.angle_alpha   90.00
_cell.angle_beta   90.00
_cell.angle_gamma   90.00
#
_symmetry.space_group_name_H-M   'P 1'
#
loop_
_entity.id
_entity.type
_entity.pdbx_description
1 polymer ?
#
loop_
_entity_poly.entity_id
_entity_poly.type
_entity_poly.pdbx_seq_one_letter_code
_entity_poly.pdbx_strand_id
1 'polypeptide(L)'
;MTGVSVDIRCYCHGLGDCMLLSLPRADGSAFWMLIDCGIHSAARGGADKIREIVADIAERTGGHIDVIVGTHEHWDHLSGFIQAAEAFASLTVGEVWFSWAENSADPDARKLDKYKADAASALAAASFRMAGVEELEETAKGIDALLGFVFGAKGEKVRDARERLRRLAPVVRHLEPGTLAPLDSVPAVRVYVLGPPRDPRLLGIEDILSETYALGGRSASAAPLANAFDLNAATLRIDDDPSAPFDGTMGLPLADLARGKWPEDAATAAFFWSHYFGPEATGAAERDQAWRRIDTDWLVSSVDLALQLDARTNNTSLVLALEIVETGRVLLFAADAQVGNWLSWSQVTFPATSGRPAQTADDLLRRTVFYKVGHHGSRNATRAAALEMMDHSALVAFSPTDESLAGKVGWKDFPAPKTSARLREITSGRFIQSDADWIHDASLSVPITLGGALRAIRVQHGKYVDLTLG
;
A
#
# COMPACT_ATOMS: atom_id res chain seq x y z
N MET A 1 -1.71 25.81 32.41
CA MET A 1 -1.53 26.45 31.08
C MET A 1 -1.78 25.37 30.06
N THR A 2 -2.87 25.44 29.30
CA THR A 2 -3.21 24.43 28.28
C THR A 2 -2.37 24.72 27.04
N GLY A 3 -1.23 24.04 26.91
CA GLY A 3 -0.37 24.15 25.71
C GLY A 3 -1.08 23.67 24.45
N VAL A 4 -0.51 23.94 23.28
CA VAL A 4 -1.06 23.55 21.97
C VAL A 4 -1.50 22.08 21.97
N SER A 5 -2.68 21.80 21.42
CA SER A 5 -3.18 20.44 21.21
C SER A 5 -3.74 20.26 19.80
N VAL A 6 -3.64 19.04 19.30
CA VAL A 6 -4.22 18.56 18.05
C VAL A 6 -5.27 17.52 18.38
N ASP A 7 -6.49 17.69 17.86
CA ASP A 7 -7.52 16.66 17.96
C ASP A 7 -7.49 15.79 16.69
N ILE A 8 -7.53 14.47 16.87
CA ILE A 8 -7.60 13.49 15.79
C ILE A 8 -8.85 12.64 15.98
N ARG A 9 -9.76 12.69 15.01
CA ARG A 9 -10.84 11.71 14.89
C ARG A 9 -10.38 10.58 14.00
N CYS A 10 -10.33 9.37 14.55
CA CYS A 10 -9.99 8.16 13.83
C CYS A 10 -11.28 7.38 13.58
N TYR A 11 -11.72 7.28 12.32
CA TYR A 11 -12.93 6.52 11.99
C TYR A 11 -12.65 5.01 12.05
N CYS A 12 -13.61 4.26 12.56
CA CYS A 12 -13.50 2.84 12.87
C CYS A 12 -14.59 2.06 12.13
N HIS A 13 -14.61 2.17 10.81
CA HIS A 13 -15.72 1.74 9.94
C HIS A 13 -15.47 0.41 9.21
N GLY A 14 -14.25 -0.12 9.29
CA GLY A 14 -13.81 -1.38 8.69
C GLY A 14 -12.35 -1.30 8.29
N LEU A 15 -11.97 -2.09 7.29
CA LEU A 15 -10.64 -2.05 6.67
C LEU A 15 -10.56 -0.84 5.73
N GLY A 16 -9.76 0.17 6.09
CA GLY A 16 -9.53 1.38 5.30
C GLY A 16 -9.22 2.59 6.17
N ASP A 17 -8.78 3.67 5.54
CA ASP A 17 -8.29 4.87 6.20
C ASP A 17 -9.27 6.04 6.07
N CYS A 18 -9.53 6.70 7.19
CA CYS A 18 -10.20 7.99 7.24
C CYS A 18 -9.89 8.65 8.59
N MET A 19 -9.19 9.79 8.58
CA MET A 19 -8.85 10.53 9.80
C MET A 19 -9.08 12.02 9.64
N LEU A 20 -9.79 12.65 10.56
CA LEU A 20 -10.05 14.09 10.56
C LEU A 20 -9.29 14.78 11.71
N LEU A 21 -8.38 15.68 11.35
CA LEU A 21 -7.55 16.44 12.28
C LEU A 21 -8.10 17.86 12.44
N SER A 22 -8.12 18.34 13.68
CA SER A 22 -8.32 19.75 14.04
C SER A 22 -7.00 20.34 14.52
N LEU A 23 -6.46 21.28 13.76
CA LEU A 23 -5.24 22.02 14.12
C LEU A 23 -5.61 23.44 14.55
N PRO A 24 -5.05 23.97 15.64
CA PRO A 24 -5.44 25.29 16.14
C PRO A 24 -4.84 26.40 15.27
N ARG A 25 -5.69 27.17 14.58
CA ARG A 25 -5.28 28.42 13.93
C ARG A 25 -4.82 29.44 14.97
N ALA A 26 -4.08 30.46 14.51
CA ALA A 26 -3.63 31.55 15.37
C ALA A 26 -4.78 32.33 16.05
N ASP A 27 -5.96 32.38 15.42
CA ASP A 27 -7.17 33.01 15.95
C ASP A 27 -8.01 32.10 16.87
N GLY A 28 -7.55 30.87 17.11
CA GLY A 28 -8.22 29.86 17.93
C GLY A 28 -9.28 29.03 17.19
N SER A 29 -9.58 29.32 15.93
CA SER A 29 -10.46 28.49 15.11
C SER A 29 -9.77 27.19 14.65
N ALA A 30 -10.56 26.20 14.23
CA ALA A 30 -10.04 24.92 13.75
C ALA A 30 -9.65 25.00 12.27
N PHE A 31 -8.42 24.60 11.97
CA PHE A 31 -8.01 24.20 10.63
C PHE A 31 -8.25 22.69 10.46
N TRP A 32 -9.02 22.32 9.46
CA TRP A 32 -9.47 20.95 9.24
C TRP A 32 -8.62 20.27 8.16
N MET A 33 -7.96 19.19 8.54
CA MET A 33 -7.23 18.32 7.62
C MET A 33 -7.84 16.93 7.62
N LEU A 34 -8.33 16.48 6.48
CA LEU A 34 -8.80 15.11 6.26
C LEU A 34 -7.67 14.30 5.61
N ILE A 35 -7.30 13.17 6.20
CA ILE A 35 -6.33 12.23 5.63
C ILE A 35 -7.11 10.99 5.22
N ASP A 36 -7.18 10.79 3.89
CA ASP A 36 -7.95 9.74 3.22
C ASP A 36 -9.45 9.71 3.59
N CYS A 37 -10.22 8.96 2.80
CA CYS A 37 -11.60 8.61 3.11
C CYS A 37 -11.96 7.39 2.25
N GLY A 38 -11.69 6.19 2.76
CA GLY A 38 -11.97 4.98 2.02
C GLY A 38 -12.32 3.78 2.88
N ILE A 39 -12.87 2.76 2.23
CA ILE A 39 -13.16 1.45 2.82
C ILE A 39 -12.99 0.36 1.77
N HIS A 40 -12.44 -0.78 2.19
CA HIS A 40 -12.17 -1.90 1.32
C HIS A 40 -13.46 -2.39 0.63
N SER A 41 -13.33 -2.79 -0.64
CA SER A 41 -14.47 -3.14 -1.50
C SER A 41 -15.31 -4.33 -1.00
N ALA A 42 -14.72 -5.19 -0.17
CA ALA A 42 -15.38 -6.34 0.45
C ALA A 42 -16.21 -5.98 1.70
N ALA A 43 -16.13 -4.73 2.19
CA ALA A 43 -16.87 -4.32 3.38
C ALA A 43 -18.38 -4.27 3.11
N ARG A 44 -19.14 -5.01 3.93
CA ARG A 44 -20.61 -5.00 3.86
C ARG A 44 -21.13 -3.61 4.18
N GLY A 45 -21.97 -3.07 3.29
CA GLY A 45 -22.55 -1.73 3.44
C GLY A 45 -21.51 -0.60 3.37
N GLY A 46 -20.33 -0.82 2.78
CA GLY A 46 -19.24 0.16 2.82
C GLY A 46 -19.61 1.54 2.31
N ALA A 47 -20.42 1.63 1.25
CA ALA A 47 -20.87 2.92 0.71
C ALA A 47 -21.80 3.68 1.68
N ASP A 48 -22.67 3.00 2.42
CA ASP A 48 -23.52 3.62 3.45
C ASP A 48 -22.66 4.14 4.60
N LYS A 49 -21.71 3.31 5.08
CA LYS A 49 -20.77 3.70 6.14
C LYS A 49 -19.97 4.95 5.77
N ILE A 50 -19.43 5.01 4.55
CA ILE A 50 -18.74 6.21 4.06
C ILE A 50 -19.68 7.41 4.03
N ARG A 51 -20.91 7.29 3.53
CA ARG A 51 -21.85 8.42 3.52
C ARG A 51 -22.13 8.95 4.91
N GLU A 52 -22.28 8.07 5.90
CA GLU A 52 -22.43 8.46 7.31
C GLU A 52 -21.19 9.20 7.83
N ILE A 53 -19.98 8.73 7.49
CA ILE A 53 -18.72 9.39 7.85
C ILE A 53 -18.64 10.78 7.24
N VAL A 54 -18.91 10.92 5.94
CA VAL A 54 -18.82 12.23 5.26
C VAL A 54 -19.88 13.20 5.80
N ALA A 55 -21.06 12.71 6.20
CA ALA A 55 -22.05 13.53 6.88
C ALA A 55 -21.56 14.02 8.26
N ASP A 56 -20.92 13.14 9.06
CA ASP A 56 -20.30 13.51 10.33
C ASP A 56 -19.14 14.51 10.14
N ILE A 57 -18.32 14.33 9.10
CA ILE A 57 -17.28 15.29 8.72
C ILE A 57 -17.92 16.65 8.38
N ALA A 58 -18.97 16.67 7.56
CA ALA A 58 -19.67 17.89 7.17
C ALA A 58 -20.21 18.64 8.39
N GLU A 59 -20.85 17.92 9.31
CA GLU A 59 -21.39 18.49 10.56
C GLU A 59 -20.26 19.06 11.43
N ARG A 60 -19.19 18.28 11.66
CA ARG A 60 -18.09 18.67 12.55
C ARG A 60 -17.29 19.85 12.02
N THR A 61 -17.14 19.94 10.71
CA THR A 61 -16.34 20.98 10.04
C THR A 61 -17.16 22.22 9.69
N GLY A 62 -18.48 22.17 9.82
CA GLY A 62 -19.37 23.22 9.31
C GLY A 62 -19.37 23.32 7.78
N GLY A 63 -19.03 22.22 7.10
CA GLY A 63 -18.99 22.15 5.64
C GLY A 63 -17.69 22.64 4.98
N HIS A 64 -16.63 22.94 5.75
CA HIS A 64 -15.36 23.44 5.22
C HIS A 64 -14.15 22.60 5.68
N ILE A 65 -13.40 22.06 4.71
CA ILE A 65 -12.14 21.36 4.94
C ILE A 65 -11.01 22.18 4.32
N ASP A 66 -9.96 22.49 5.08
CA ASP A 66 -8.85 23.27 4.55
C ASP A 66 -7.97 22.43 3.62
N VAL A 67 -7.66 21.19 4.03
CA VAL A 67 -6.82 20.26 3.25
C VAL A 67 -7.41 18.86 3.27
N ILE A 68 -7.50 18.23 2.09
CA ILE A 68 -7.65 16.77 1.98
C ILE A 68 -6.35 16.17 1.46
N VAL A 69 -5.82 15.18 2.17
CA VAL A 69 -4.65 14.40 1.75
C VAL A 69 -5.12 13.08 1.18
N GLY A 70 -4.82 12.82 -0.09
CA GLY A 70 -4.95 11.49 -0.70
C GLY A 70 -3.58 10.82 -0.71
N THR A 71 -3.41 9.78 0.12
CA THR A 71 -2.07 9.27 0.42
C THR A 71 -1.47 8.44 -0.71
N HIS A 72 -2.26 7.55 -1.34
CA HIS A 72 -1.88 6.73 -2.49
C HIS A 72 -3.10 6.09 -3.15
N GLU A 73 -2.88 5.42 -4.29
CA GLU A 73 -3.94 4.88 -5.15
C GLU A 73 -4.51 3.51 -4.71
N HIS A 74 -4.89 3.38 -3.44
CA HIS A 74 -5.65 2.23 -2.97
C HIS A 74 -7.12 2.55 -2.70
N TRP A 75 -7.98 1.56 -2.97
CA TRP A 75 -9.43 1.74 -2.94
C TRP A 75 -9.92 2.06 -1.53
N ASP A 76 -9.39 1.40 -0.53
CA ASP A 76 -9.67 1.62 0.89
C ASP A 76 -9.12 2.92 1.47
N HIS A 77 -8.47 3.75 0.64
CA HIS A 77 -8.09 5.13 0.96
C HIS A 77 -8.94 6.15 0.19
N LEU A 78 -9.32 5.84 -1.06
CA LEU A 78 -9.95 6.80 -1.97
C LEU A 78 -11.44 6.52 -2.27
N SER A 79 -11.99 5.37 -1.88
CA SER A 79 -13.33 4.95 -2.30
C SER A 79 -14.42 5.95 -1.95
N GLY A 80 -14.25 6.71 -0.87
CA GLY A 80 -15.23 7.65 -0.37
C GLY A 80 -15.51 8.80 -1.32
N PHE A 81 -14.51 9.20 -2.11
CA PHE A 81 -14.66 10.25 -3.11
C PHE A 81 -15.54 9.83 -4.30
N ILE A 82 -15.83 8.53 -4.45
CA ILE A 82 -16.90 8.02 -5.32
C ILE A 82 -18.18 7.75 -4.52
N GLN A 83 -18.08 6.98 -3.43
CA GLN A 83 -19.23 6.46 -2.70
C GLN A 83 -20.09 7.54 -2.03
N ALA A 84 -19.48 8.70 -1.74
CA ALA A 84 -20.12 9.89 -1.18
C ALA A 84 -19.81 11.15 -2.01
N ALA A 85 -19.68 11.00 -3.33
CA ALA A 85 -19.31 12.11 -4.23
C ALA A 85 -20.23 13.34 -4.10
N GLU A 86 -21.54 13.14 -3.97
CA GLU A 86 -22.51 14.25 -3.79
C GLU A 86 -22.30 14.98 -2.47
N ALA A 87 -22.00 14.25 -1.39
CA ALA A 87 -21.75 14.84 -0.08
C ALA A 87 -20.42 15.59 -0.05
N PHE A 88 -19.36 15.09 -0.72
CA PHE A 88 -18.12 15.84 -0.87
C PHE A 88 -18.29 17.08 -1.76
N ALA A 89 -19.12 17.02 -2.80
CA ALA A 89 -19.38 18.15 -3.69
C ALA A 89 -20.13 19.31 -3.00
N SER A 90 -20.77 19.06 -1.85
CA SER A 90 -21.38 20.12 -1.03
C SER A 90 -20.43 20.73 -0.01
N LEU A 91 -19.24 20.17 0.19
CA LEU A 91 -18.19 20.72 1.04
C LEU A 91 -17.37 21.75 0.29
N THR A 92 -16.86 22.74 1.02
CA THR A 92 -15.80 23.61 0.54
C THR A 92 -14.46 22.99 0.89
N VAL A 93 -13.59 22.78 -0.10
CA VAL A 93 -12.24 22.24 0.10
C VAL A 93 -11.19 23.26 -0.39
N GLY A 94 -10.25 23.62 0.49
CA GLY A 94 -9.19 24.58 0.18
C GLY A 94 -8.12 24.01 -0.75
N GLU A 95 -7.44 22.96 -0.29
CA GLU A 95 -6.37 22.29 -1.03
C GLU A 95 -6.54 20.77 -1.03
N VAL A 96 -6.00 20.13 -2.05
CA VAL A 96 -5.79 18.68 -2.11
C VAL A 96 -4.31 18.37 -2.23
N TRP A 97 -3.81 17.48 -1.39
CA TRP A 97 -2.41 17.07 -1.38
C TRP A 97 -2.27 15.62 -1.82
N PHE A 98 -1.31 15.39 -2.73
CA PHE A 98 -0.88 14.08 -3.20
C PHE A 98 0.63 13.96 -3.08
N SER A 99 1.17 12.75 -3.26
CA SER A 99 2.61 12.58 -3.48
C SER A 99 3.02 13.03 -4.88
N TRP A 100 4.33 13.23 -5.08
CA TRP A 100 4.90 13.44 -6.42
C TRP A 100 4.58 12.32 -7.41
N ALA A 101 4.34 11.09 -6.91
CA ALA A 101 4.04 9.93 -7.75
C ALA A 101 2.69 10.06 -8.49
N GLU A 102 1.80 10.93 -8.02
CA GLU A 102 0.51 11.21 -8.65
C GLU A 102 0.58 12.38 -9.66
N ASN A 103 1.73 13.03 -9.80
CA ASN A 103 1.90 14.17 -10.68
C ASN A 103 2.18 13.73 -12.13
N SER A 104 1.17 13.81 -13.00
CA SER A 104 1.34 13.49 -14.44
C SER A 104 2.42 14.30 -15.17
N ALA A 105 2.78 15.50 -14.65
CA ALA A 105 3.86 16.30 -15.19
C ALA A 105 5.25 15.82 -14.76
N ASP A 106 5.35 14.99 -13.71
CA ASP A 106 6.62 14.46 -13.22
C ASP A 106 7.13 13.30 -14.10
N PRO A 107 8.40 13.32 -14.54
CA PRO A 107 8.95 12.28 -15.40
C PRO A 107 9.09 10.91 -14.72
N ASP A 108 9.32 10.85 -13.41
CA ASP A 108 9.44 9.59 -12.69
C ASP A 108 8.06 9.01 -12.38
N ALA A 109 7.06 9.86 -12.12
CA ALA A 109 5.66 9.43 -12.02
C ALA A 109 5.20 8.74 -13.31
N ARG A 110 5.49 9.33 -14.48
CA ARG A 110 5.17 8.71 -15.78
C ARG A 110 5.89 7.38 -16.01
N LYS A 111 7.12 7.22 -15.52
CA LYS A 111 7.84 5.93 -15.58
C LYS A 111 7.17 4.89 -14.70
N LEU A 112 6.71 5.29 -13.51
CA LEU A 112 5.98 4.41 -12.61
C LEU A 112 4.64 3.97 -13.22
N ASP A 113 3.87 4.89 -13.81
CA ASP A 113 2.63 4.58 -14.52
C ASP A 113 2.87 3.61 -15.67
N LYS A 114 3.92 3.84 -16.46
CA LYS A 114 4.31 2.91 -17.53
C LYS A 114 4.66 1.53 -16.98
N TYR A 115 5.44 1.46 -15.89
CA TYR A 115 5.76 0.19 -15.25
C TYR A 115 4.50 -0.54 -14.77
N LYS A 116 3.59 0.15 -14.08
CA LYS A 116 2.32 -0.42 -13.60
C LYS A 116 1.51 -0.97 -14.77
N ALA A 117 1.50 -0.23 -15.89
CA ALA A 117 0.79 -0.65 -17.07
C ALA A 117 1.39 -1.90 -17.73
N ASP A 118 2.71 -1.91 -17.93
CA ASP A 118 3.43 -3.03 -18.53
C ASP A 118 3.34 -4.28 -17.64
N ALA A 119 3.51 -4.12 -16.32
CA ALA A 119 3.46 -5.21 -15.34
C ALA A 119 2.09 -5.88 -15.33
N ALA A 120 1.00 -5.12 -15.27
CA ALA A 120 -0.32 -5.72 -15.24
C ALA A 120 -0.76 -6.27 -16.61
N SER A 121 -0.29 -5.74 -17.73
CA SER A 121 -0.46 -6.43 -19.03
C SER A 121 0.19 -7.82 -19.01
N ALA A 122 1.38 -7.94 -18.44
CA ALA A 122 2.08 -9.22 -18.31
C ALA A 122 1.35 -10.16 -17.32
N LEU A 123 0.88 -9.65 -16.18
CA LEU A 123 0.12 -10.42 -15.21
C LEU A 123 -1.22 -10.92 -15.79
N ALA A 124 -1.91 -10.12 -16.62
CA ALA A 124 -3.16 -10.53 -17.26
C ALA A 124 -2.93 -11.71 -18.23
N ALA A 125 -1.84 -11.66 -18.99
CA ALA A 125 -1.42 -12.78 -19.82
C ALA A 125 -1.01 -14.01 -18.98
N ALA A 126 -0.38 -13.81 -17.82
CA ALA A 126 -0.05 -14.90 -16.89
C ALA A 126 -1.32 -15.59 -16.39
N SER A 127 -2.25 -14.80 -15.85
CA SER A 127 -3.50 -15.29 -15.28
C SER A 127 -4.32 -16.08 -16.29
N PHE A 128 -4.47 -15.55 -17.52
CA PHE A 128 -5.17 -16.25 -18.60
C PHE A 128 -4.57 -17.62 -18.91
N ARG A 129 -3.25 -17.77 -18.82
CA ARG A 129 -2.55 -19.04 -19.08
C ARG A 129 -2.60 -19.99 -17.88
N MET A 130 -2.71 -19.47 -16.66
CA MET A 130 -2.95 -20.27 -15.45
C MET A 130 -4.40 -20.77 -15.37
N ALA A 131 -5.36 -20.06 -15.97
CA ALA A 131 -6.77 -20.44 -16.05
C ALA A 131 -6.98 -21.70 -16.92
N GLY A 132 -6.67 -22.85 -16.35
CA GLY A 132 -6.69 -24.15 -17.04
C GLY A 132 -5.67 -25.17 -16.50
N VAL A 133 -4.80 -24.75 -15.57
CA VAL A 133 -3.87 -25.61 -14.85
C VAL A 133 -4.37 -25.74 -13.41
N GLU A 134 -4.83 -26.93 -13.03
CA GLU A 134 -5.47 -27.20 -11.73
C GLU A 134 -4.57 -26.77 -10.55
N GLU A 135 -3.27 -27.00 -10.67
CA GLU A 135 -2.28 -26.67 -9.64
C GLU A 135 -2.06 -25.16 -9.47
N LEU A 136 -2.45 -24.33 -10.44
CA LEU A 136 -2.20 -22.88 -10.45
C LEU A 136 -3.48 -22.04 -10.32
N GLU A 137 -4.65 -22.66 -10.13
CA GLU A 137 -5.93 -21.96 -10.09
C GLU A 137 -5.99 -20.92 -8.96
N GLU A 138 -5.48 -21.25 -7.77
CA GLU A 138 -5.43 -20.31 -6.65
C GLU A 138 -4.46 -19.14 -6.90
N THR A 139 -3.34 -19.40 -7.57
CA THR A 139 -2.39 -18.35 -7.98
C THR A 139 -3.03 -17.41 -9.00
N ALA A 140 -3.76 -17.96 -9.98
CA ALA A 140 -4.50 -17.18 -10.98
C ALA A 140 -5.54 -16.27 -10.30
N LYS A 141 -6.32 -16.78 -9.34
CA LYS A 141 -7.28 -16.00 -8.56
C LYS A 141 -6.62 -14.85 -7.80
N GLY A 142 -5.45 -15.08 -7.20
CA GLY A 142 -4.68 -14.03 -6.53
C GLY A 142 -4.22 -12.92 -7.48
N ILE A 143 -3.70 -13.29 -8.66
CA ILE A 143 -3.29 -12.34 -9.70
C ILE A 143 -4.50 -11.58 -10.25
N ASP A 144 -5.63 -12.26 -10.50
CA ASP A 144 -6.87 -11.63 -10.97
C ASP A 144 -7.43 -10.62 -9.96
N ALA A 145 -7.33 -10.92 -8.67
CA ALA A 145 -7.72 -10.00 -7.62
C ALA A 145 -6.91 -8.70 -7.70
N LEU A 146 -5.58 -8.80 -7.83
CA LEU A 146 -4.68 -7.65 -8.00
C LEU A 146 -4.96 -6.89 -9.32
N LEU A 147 -5.06 -7.59 -10.45
CA LEU A 147 -5.33 -7.01 -11.77
C LEU A 147 -6.66 -6.26 -11.81
N GLY A 148 -7.67 -6.76 -11.09
CA GLY A 148 -8.93 -6.07 -10.91
C GLY A 148 -8.74 -4.63 -10.43
N PHE A 149 -7.78 -4.40 -9.52
CA PHE A 149 -7.41 -3.08 -8.99
C PHE A 149 -6.58 -2.23 -9.94
N VAL A 150 -5.91 -2.78 -10.95
CA VAL A 150 -5.00 -2.01 -11.84
C VAL A 150 -5.61 -1.73 -13.22
N PHE A 151 -6.32 -2.71 -13.81
CA PHE A 151 -6.83 -2.65 -15.18
C PHE A 151 -8.33 -2.92 -15.31
N GLY A 152 -8.95 -3.49 -14.27
CA GLY A 152 -10.38 -3.75 -14.29
C GLY A 152 -11.22 -2.51 -13.99
N ALA A 153 -12.54 -2.69 -14.01
CA ALA A 153 -13.48 -1.68 -13.53
C ALA A 153 -13.18 -1.18 -12.12
N LYS A 154 -12.39 -1.89 -11.28
CA LYS A 154 -11.94 -1.36 -9.98
C LYS A 154 -10.75 -0.39 -10.12
N GLY A 155 -9.79 -0.65 -11.01
CA GLY A 155 -8.68 0.29 -11.26
C GLY A 155 -9.10 1.59 -11.93
N GLU A 156 -10.03 1.52 -12.89
CA GLU A 156 -10.68 2.73 -13.42
C GLU A 156 -11.39 3.51 -12.31
N LYS A 157 -12.09 2.81 -11.40
CA LYS A 157 -12.73 3.45 -10.24
C LYS A 157 -11.72 4.11 -9.29
N VAL A 158 -10.54 3.53 -9.06
CA VAL A 158 -9.51 4.17 -8.22
C VAL A 158 -9.01 5.47 -8.88
N ARG A 159 -8.72 5.43 -10.18
CA ARG A 159 -8.31 6.63 -10.95
C ARG A 159 -9.41 7.70 -10.95
N ASP A 160 -10.66 7.29 -11.12
CA ASP A 160 -11.82 8.17 -11.05
C ASP A 160 -12.01 8.76 -9.65
N ALA A 161 -11.79 7.98 -8.59
CA ALA A 161 -11.85 8.44 -7.21
C ALA A 161 -10.78 9.51 -6.94
N ARG A 162 -9.54 9.27 -7.39
CA ARG A 162 -8.45 10.24 -7.32
C ARG A 162 -8.79 11.53 -8.08
N GLU A 163 -9.29 11.41 -9.30
CA GLU A 163 -9.66 12.59 -10.11
C GLU A 163 -10.84 13.36 -9.51
N ARG A 164 -11.80 12.67 -8.87
CA ARG A 164 -12.87 13.32 -8.11
C ARG A 164 -12.31 14.07 -6.92
N LEU A 165 -11.44 13.46 -6.13
CA LEU A 165 -10.72 14.13 -5.03
C LEU A 165 -9.99 15.37 -5.55
N ARG A 166 -9.18 15.23 -6.61
CA ARG A 166 -8.44 16.35 -7.22
C ARG A 166 -9.36 17.53 -7.59
N ARG A 167 -10.57 17.26 -8.07
CA ARG A 167 -11.55 18.28 -8.49
C ARG A 167 -12.26 18.98 -7.33
N LEU A 168 -12.17 18.45 -6.10
CA LEU A 168 -12.82 19.07 -4.93
C LEU A 168 -12.17 20.42 -4.55
N ALA A 169 -10.89 20.62 -4.89
CA ALA A 169 -10.16 21.83 -4.54
C ALA A 169 -9.63 22.57 -5.77
N PRO A 170 -9.54 23.91 -5.72
CA PRO A 170 -8.88 24.71 -6.76
C PRO A 170 -7.36 24.54 -6.74
N VAL A 171 -6.78 24.20 -5.59
CA VAL A 171 -5.34 24.07 -5.39
C VAL A 171 -5.00 22.60 -5.17
N VAL A 172 -4.08 22.09 -5.99
CA VAL A 172 -3.56 20.72 -5.89
C VAL A 172 -2.05 20.79 -5.72
N ARG A 173 -1.53 20.15 -4.67
CA ARG A 173 -0.10 20.10 -4.38
C ARG A 173 0.40 18.67 -4.46
N HIS A 174 1.50 18.48 -5.16
CA HIS A 174 2.22 17.22 -5.19
C HIS A 174 3.48 17.40 -4.34
N LEU A 175 3.57 16.62 -3.26
CA LEU A 175 4.56 16.81 -2.21
C LEU A 175 5.77 15.89 -2.41
N GLU A 176 6.94 16.41 -2.02
CA GLU A 176 8.25 15.79 -2.22
C GLU A 176 8.90 15.41 -0.89
N PRO A 177 9.55 14.24 -0.77
CA PRO A 177 10.29 13.90 0.43
C PRO A 177 11.40 14.92 0.72
N GLY A 178 11.61 15.26 1.99
CA GLY A 178 12.61 16.26 2.40
C GLY A 178 12.13 17.71 2.27
N THR A 179 10.86 17.93 1.91
CA THR A 179 10.24 19.26 1.85
C THR A 179 9.26 19.51 2.99
N LEU A 180 9.03 20.78 3.31
CA LEU A 180 7.96 21.20 4.20
C LEU A 180 6.69 21.45 3.41
N ALA A 181 5.54 21.11 4.00
CA ALA A 181 4.23 21.54 3.52
C ALA A 181 3.69 22.63 4.46
N PRO A 182 4.01 23.91 4.24
CA PRO A 182 3.60 24.99 5.15
C PRO A 182 2.08 25.11 5.27
N LEU A 183 1.63 25.46 6.48
CA LEU A 183 0.26 25.79 6.84
C LEU A 183 0.25 27.21 7.42
N ASP A 184 0.14 28.23 6.57
CA ASP A 184 0.36 29.64 6.97
C ASP A 184 -0.58 30.10 8.09
N SER A 185 -1.81 29.57 8.14
CA SER A 185 -2.80 29.90 9.18
C SER A 185 -2.60 29.12 10.50
N VAL A 186 -1.68 28.15 10.54
CA VAL A 186 -1.44 27.23 11.67
C VAL A 186 0.04 27.28 12.08
N PRO A 187 0.56 28.42 12.57
CA PRO A 187 1.99 28.56 12.87
C PRO A 187 2.49 27.64 13.99
N ALA A 188 1.58 27.08 14.79
CA ALA A 188 1.88 26.14 15.86
C ALA A 188 2.18 24.71 15.35
N VAL A 189 1.91 24.40 14.08
CA VAL A 189 2.13 23.09 13.48
C VAL A 189 3.01 23.21 12.24
N ARG A 190 3.99 22.32 12.11
CA ARG A 190 4.84 22.22 10.91
C ARG A 190 4.70 20.83 10.31
N VAL A 191 4.48 20.76 8.99
CA VAL A 191 4.33 19.50 8.27
C VAL A 191 5.60 19.19 7.49
N TYR A 192 6.16 18.01 7.75
CA TYR A 192 7.31 17.44 7.06
C TYR A 192 6.87 16.29 6.17
N VAL A 193 7.40 16.24 4.95
CA VAL A 193 7.11 15.18 3.98
C VAL A 193 8.26 14.17 4.00
N LEU A 194 7.97 12.92 4.39
CA LEU A 194 8.98 11.86 4.53
C LEU A 194 9.00 10.90 3.33
N GLY A 195 7.89 10.77 2.61
CA GLY A 195 7.73 9.84 1.50
C GLY A 195 6.75 10.35 0.46
N PRO A 196 6.73 9.74 -0.73
CA PRO A 196 7.45 8.52 -1.09
C PRO A 196 8.87 8.77 -1.63
N PRO A 197 9.79 7.76 -1.60
CA PRO A 197 11.15 7.93 -2.08
C PRO A 197 11.25 8.06 -3.60
N ARG A 198 12.19 8.87 -4.08
CA ARG A 198 12.50 9.04 -5.51
C ARG A 198 13.24 7.86 -6.14
N ASP A 199 13.95 7.06 -5.35
CA ASP A 199 14.68 5.89 -5.88
C ASP A 199 13.69 4.76 -6.22
N PRO A 200 13.50 4.39 -7.50
CA PRO A 200 12.55 3.36 -7.89
C PRO A 200 12.88 1.98 -7.33
N ARG A 201 14.13 1.74 -6.92
CA ARG A 201 14.52 0.48 -6.26
C ARG A 201 13.87 0.39 -4.88
N LEU A 202 13.76 1.50 -4.15
CA LEU A 202 13.14 1.54 -2.84
C LEU A 202 11.63 1.33 -2.94
N LEU A 203 10.98 1.82 -4.00
CA LEU A 203 9.56 1.59 -4.21
C LEU A 203 9.21 0.09 -4.29
N GLY A 204 10.10 -0.74 -4.86
CA GLY A 204 9.87 -2.19 -4.99
C GLY A 204 10.21 -3.02 -3.75
N ILE A 205 10.65 -2.43 -2.63
CA ILE A 205 11.03 -3.21 -1.45
C ILE A 205 9.82 -3.41 -0.54
N GLU A 206 9.29 -4.63 -0.52
CA GLU A 206 8.18 -5.04 0.34
C GLU A 206 8.63 -5.70 1.64
N ASP A 207 9.81 -6.31 1.70
CA ASP A 207 10.31 -7.06 2.87
C ASP A 207 11.85 -6.95 2.95
N ILE A 208 12.42 -7.17 4.14
CA ILE A 208 13.88 -7.22 4.34
C ILE A 208 14.30 -8.70 4.27
N LEU A 209 14.99 -9.05 3.17
CA LEU A 209 15.51 -10.39 2.84
C LEU A 209 16.59 -10.92 3.81
N SER A 210 16.43 -10.84 5.13
CA SER A 210 17.33 -11.56 6.04
C SER A 210 16.99 -13.05 6.18
N GLU A 211 15.86 -13.55 5.64
CA GLU A 211 15.42 -14.95 5.87
C GLU A 211 14.73 -15.64 4.68
N THR A 212 15.04 -15.29 3.43
CA THR A 212 14.62 -16.09 2.26
C THR A 212 15.73 -16.14 1.21
N TYR A 213 16.18 -17.36 0.89
CA TYR A 213 16.98 -17.64 -0.31
C TYR A 213 16.10 -17.48 -1.56
N ALA A 214 15.63 -16.26 -1.84
CA ALA A 214 15.11 -15.92 -3.15
C ALA A 214 16.32 -15.76 -4.08
N LEU A 215 16.40 -16.61 -5.10
CA LEU A 215 17.45 -16.62 -6.11
C LEU A 215 17.61 -15.22 -6.75
N GLY A 216 18.59 -14.47 -6.26
CA GLY A 216 19.19 -13.32 -6.92
C GLY A 216 18.31 -12.07 -6.99
N GLY A 217 18.77 -10.99 -6.35
CA GLY A 217 18.21 -9.64 -6.44
C GLY A 217 18.31 -9.00 -7.83
N ARG A 218 17.63 -9.59 -8.82
CA ARG A 218 17.22 -8.89 -10.03
C ARG A 218 15.79 -8.42 -9.79
N SER A 219 15.56 -7.12 -9.91
CA SER A 219 14.21 -6.56 -9.93
C SER A 219 13.38 -7.38 -10.93
N ALA A 220 12.34 -8.08 -10.45
CA ALA A 220 11.39 -8.75 -11.32
C ALA A 220 10.90 -7.69 -12.31
N SER A 221 11.19 -7.89 -13.58
CA SER A 221 10.82 -6.94 -14.64
C SER A 221 9.71 -7.58 -15.46
N ALA A 222 8.78 -6.75 -15.93
CA ALA A 222 7.74 -7.21 -16.83
C ALA A 222 8.32 -7.76 -18.14
N ALA A 223 9.51 -7.29 -18.55
CA ALA A 223 10.15 -7.66 -19.82
C ALA A 223 10.53 -9.16 -19.91
N PRO A 224 11.22 -9.79 -18.95
CA PRO A 224 11.43 -11.24 -18.95
C PRO A 224 10.14 -12.06 -19.04
N LEU A 225 9.08 -11.63 -18.34
CA LEU A 225 7.79 -12.32 -18.37
C LEU A 225 7.08 -12.12 -19.72
N ALA A 226 7.13 -10.91 -20.28
CA ALA A 226 6.64 -10.60 -21.62
C ALA A 226 7.38 -11.41 -22.69
N ASN A 227 8.70 -11.46 -22.63
CA ASN A 227 9.53 -12.28 -23.52
C ASN A 227 9.18 -13.78 -23.39
N ALA A 228 8.91 -14.27 -22.17
CA ALA A 228 8.46 -15.65 -21.97
C ALA A 228 7.09 -15.91 -22.64
N PHE A 229 6.16 -14.95 -22.59
CA PHE A 229 4.91 -15.05 -23.35
C PHE A 229 5.12 -15.05 -24.85
N ASP A 230 5.99 -14.18 -25.35
CA ASP A 230 6.26 -14.08 -26.78
C ASP A 230 6.95 -15.33 -27.32
N LEU A 231 7.86 -15.93 -26.55
CA LEU A 231 8.45 -17.24 -26.85
C LEU A 231 7.38 -18.34 -26.91
N ASN A 232 6.47 -18.37 -25.92
CA ASN A 232 5.39 -19.37 -25.89
C ASN A 232 4.38 -19.18 -27.04
N ALA A 233 4.11 -17.92 -27.42
CA ALA A 233 3.26 -17.58 -28.56
C ALA A 233 3.95 -17.75 -29.93
N ALA A 234 5.25 -18.10 -29.94
CA ALA A 234 6.11 -18.18 -31.12
C ALA A 234 6.22 -16.85 -31.90
N THR A 235 6.00 -15.72 -31.22
CA THR A 235 6.19 -14.34 -31.73
C THR A 235 7.62 -13.86 -31.51
N LEU A 236 8.31 -14.39 -30.50
CA LEU A 236 9.78 -14.36 -30.35
C LEU A 236 10.31 -15.76 -30.63
N ARG A 237 11.38 -15.89 -31.42
CA ARG A 237 12.02 -17.16 -31.76
C ARG A 237 13.46 -17.17 -31.29
N ILE A 238 14.01 -18.36 -31.16
CA ILE A 238 15.45 -18.51 -30.89
C ILE A 238 16.31 -17.88 -32.01
N ASP A 239 15.76 -17.80 -33.21
CA ASP A 239 16.33 -17.06 -34.36
C ASP A 239 16.53 -15.55 -34.09
N ASP A 240 15.76 -14.99 -33.16
CA ASP A 240 15.85 -13.58 -32.76
C ASP A 240 16.92 -13.34 -31.67
N ASP A 241 17.52 -14.40 -31.11
CA ASP A 241 18.58 -14.32 -30.11
C ASP A 241 19.97 -14.51 -30.77
N PRO A 242 20.75 -13.42 -30.95
CA PRO A 242 22.08 -13.52 -31.56
C PRO A 242 23.11 -14.28 -30.69
N SER A 243 22.74 -14.65 -29.45
CA SER A 243 23.55 -15.46 -28.54
C SER A 243 23.14 -16.94 -28.49
N ALA A 244 22.16 -17.35 -29.29
CA ALA A 244 21.74 -18.74 -29.35
C ALA A 244 22.90 -19.67 -29.74
N PRO A 245 23.11 -20.79 -29.02
CA PRO A 245 24.22 -21.71 -29.29
C PRO A 245 24.06 -22.49 -30.60
N PHE A 246 22.85 -22.50 -31.17
CA PHE A 246 22.51 -23.17 -32.42
C PHE A 246 21.62 -22.25 -33.27
N ASP A 247 21.70 -22.40 -34.60
CA ASP A 247 20.77 -21.79 -35.55
C ASP A 247 19.35 -22.30 -35.27
N GLY A 248 18.29 -21.50 -35.39
CA GLY A 248 16.94 -21.95 -35.03
C GLY A 248 16.31 -22.94 -36.01
N THR A 249 17.00 -23.27 -37.11
CA THR A 249 16.69 -24.47 -37.91
C THR A 249 17.19 -25.78 -37.26
N MET A 250 18.01 -25.70 -36.21
CA MET A 250 18.58 -26.84 -35.50
C MET A 250 17.76 -27.16 -34.24
N GLY A 251 17.10 -28.32 -34.25
CA GLY A 251 16.34 -28.84 -33.11
C GLY A 251 14.82 -28.81 -33.32
N LEU A 252 14.08 -29.15 -32.26
CA LEU A 252 12.62 -29.17 -32.25
C LEU A 252 12.09 -28.43 -31.02
N PRO A 253 11.22 -27.41 -31.17
CA PRO A 253 10.59 -26.77 -30.03
C PRO A 253 9.69 -27.74 -29.27
N LEU A 254 9.95 -27.96 -27.97
CA LEU A 254 9.08 -28.82 -27.13
C LEU A 254 7.61 -28.36 -27.14
N ALA A 255 7.35 -27.06 -27.31
CA ALA A 255 6.00 -26.50 -27.42
C ALA A 255 5.24 -26.95 -28.70
N ASP A 256 5.95 -27.29 -29.79
CA ASP A 256 5.31 -27.86 -30.98
C ASP A 256 4.89 -29.31 -30.72
N LEU A 257 5.71 -30.09 -30.02
CA LEU A 257 5.37 -31.46 -29.60
C LEU A 257 4.13 -31.48 -28.69
N ALA A 258 4.04 -30.54 -27.75
CA ALA A 258 2.87 -30.37 -26.88
C ALA A 258 1.57 -30.08 -27.66
N ARG A 259 1.68 -29.44 -28.84
CA ARG A 259 0.56 -29.17 -29.76
C ARG A 259 0.29 -30.33 -30.74
N GLY A 260 0.94 -31.47 -30.54
CA GLY A 260 0.77 -32.67 -31.38
C GLY A 260 1.57 -32.65 -32.68
N LYS A 261 2.48 -31.70 -32.88
CA LYS A 261 3.37 -31.68 -34.05
C LYS A 261 4.61 -32.52 -33.79
N TRP A 262 4.46 -33.84 -33.90
CA TRP A 262 5.53 -34.80 -33.67
C TRP A 262 6.44 -34.94 -34.90
N PRO A 263 7.75 -35.21 -34.70
CA PRO A 263 8.66 -35.52 -35.81
C PRO A 263 8.25 -36.82 -36.51
N GLU A 264 8.45 -36.88 -37.82
CA GLU A 264 8.14 -38.08 -38.63
C GLU A 264 9.08 -39.25 -38.30
N ASP A 265 10.30 -38.97 -37.83
CA ASP A 265 11.24 -39.99 -37.40
C ASP A 265 10.76 -40.67 -36.10
N ALA A 266 10.44 -41.97 -36.22
CA ALA A 266 9.86 -42.75 -35.14
C ALA A 266 10.79 -42.87 -33.91
N ALA A 267 12.12 -42.92 -34.13
CA ALA A 267 13.08 -43.01 -33.02
C ALA A 267 13.11 -41.70 -32.21
N THR A 268 13.12 -40.57 -32.90
CA THR A 268 13.08 -39.23 -32.29
C THR A 268 11.73 -38.98 -31.58
N ALA A 269 10.61 -39.34 -32.21
CA ALA A 269 9.30 -39.23 -31.60
C ALA A 269 9.20 -40.09 -30.32
N ALA A 270 9.69 -41.34 -30.37
CA ALA A 270 9.75 -42.23 -29.21
C ALA A 270 10.64 -41.67 -28.10
N PHE A 271 11.79 -41.06 -28.43
CA PHE A 271 12.66 -40.41 -27.45
C PHE A 271 11.92 -39.29 -26.69
N PHE A 272 11.30 -38.35 -27.40
CA PHE A 272 10.59 -37.25 -26.74
C PHE A 272 9.39 -37.74 -25.94
N TRP A 273 8.64 -38.71 -26.45
CA TRP A 273 7.56 -39.35 -25.71
C TRP A 273 8.09 -39.99 -24.42
N SER A 274 9.06 -40.89 -24.51
CA SER A 274 9.61 -41.62 -23.36
C SER A 274 10.35 -40.77 -22.34
N HIS A 275 10.72 -39.53 -22.66
CA HIS A 275 11.48 -38.67 -21.76
C HIS A 275 10.79 -37.36 -21.36
N TYR A 276 9.71 -36.93 -22.02
CA TYR A 276 9.09 -35.63 -21.74
C TYR A 276 7.55 -35.63 -21.73
N PHE A 277 6.88 -36.57 -22.38
CA PHE A 277 5.40 -36.54 -22.55
C PHE A 277 4.67 -37.82 -22.12
N GLY A 278 5.37 -38.95 -22.12
CA GLY A 278 4.85 -40.26 -21.72
C GLY A 278 5.15 -40.58 -20.25
N PRO A 279 4.58 -41.67 -19.72
CA PRO A 279 4.74 -42.04 -18.31
C PRO A 279 6.19 -42.43 -17.97
N GLU A 280 6.61 -42.18 -16.73
CA GLU A 280 7.94 -42.54 -16.23
C GLU A 280 8.13 -44.07 -16.21
N ALA A 281 9.18 -44.56 -16.87
CA ALA A 281 9.38 -45.99 -17.11
C ALA A 281 9.93 -46.80 -15.90
N THR A 282 10.28 -46.17 -14.78
CA THR A 282 11.13 -46.77 -13.73
C THR A 282 10.53 -46.83 -12.32
N GLY A 283 9.22 -46.58 -12.13
CA GLY A 283 8.57 -46.57 -10.82
C GLY A 283 7.34 -47.48 -10.70
N ALA A 284 7.03 -47.94 -9.48
CA ALA A 284 5.84 -48.77 -9.18
C ALA A 284 4.50 -47.99 -9.22
N ALA A 285 4.54 -46.71 -9.59
CA ALA A 285 3.39 -45.84 -9.80
C ALA A 285 3.63 -45.02 -11.07
N GLU A 286 2.64 -44.91 -11.94
CA GLU A 286 2.67 -44.03 -13.11
C GLU A 286 2.88 -42.58 -12.62
N ARG A 287 4.05 -42.01 -12.91
CA ARG A 287 4.34 -40.60 -12.68
C ARG A 287 4.45 -39.91 -14.04
N ASP A 288 3.79 -38.78 -14.17
CA ASP A 288 3.93 -37.89 -15.32
C ASP A 288 5.37 -37.33 -15.36
N GLN A 289 5.95 -37.21 -16.56
CA GLN A 289 7.28 -36.66 -16.81
C GLN A 289 7.28 -35.15 -17.07
N ALA A 290 6.14 -34.47 -16.84
CA ALA A 290 6.01 -33.01 -16.94
C ALA A 290 7.11 -32.23 -16.21
N TRP A 291 7.70 -32.75 -15.12
CA TRP A 291 8.80 -32.12 -14.38
C TRP A 291 10.08 -31.87 -15.21
N ARG A 292 10.22 -32.54 -16.37
CA ARG A 292 11.35 -32.37 -17.30
C ARG A 292 11.13 -31.23 -18.29
N ARG A 293 9.94 -30.62 -18.28
CA ARG A 293 9.55 -29.50 -19.12
C ARG A 293 9.41 -28.25 -18.25
N ILE A 294 9.64 -27.09 -18.85
CA ILE A 294 9.42 -25.80 -18.21
C ILE A 294 8.15 -25.21 -18.84
N ASP A 295 7.01 -25.84 -18.57
CA ASP A 295 5.73 -25.45 -19.19
C ASP A 295 5.08 -24.28 -18.47
N THR A 296 5.14 -24.31 -17.13
CA THR A 296 4.41 -23.39 -16.25
C THR A 296 5.29 -22.80 -15.15
N ASP A 297 6.50 -23.29 -14.90
CA ASP A 297 7.39 -22.78 -13.84
C ASP A 297 7.69 -21.28 -14.00
N TRP A 298 7.79 -20.79 -15.23
CA TRP A 298 8.00 -19.38 -15.53
C TRP A 298 6.78 -18.51 -15.19
N LEU A 299 5.57 -19.10 -15.10
CA LEU A 299 4.38 -18.43 -14.59
C LEU A 299 4.49 -18.17 -13.08
N VAL A 300 5.30 -18.91 -12.32
CA VAL A 300 5.53 -18.62 -10.89
C VAL A 300 6.21 -17.26 -10.72
N SER A 301 7.06 -16.83 -11.65
CA SER A 301 7.65 -15.48 -11.64
C SER A 301 6.63 -14.34 -11.79
N SER A 302 5.40 -14.64 -12.23
CA SER A 302 4.31 -13.66 -12.23
C SER A 302 3.82 -13.32 -10.82
N VAL A 303 3.99 -14.21 -9.85
CA VAL A 303 3.69 -13.93 -8.43
C VAL A 303 4.62 -12.85 -7.89
N ASP A 304 5.92 -12.95 -8.18
CA ASP A 304 6.90 -11.93 -7.79
C ASP A 304 6.58 -10.57 -8.44
N LEU A 305 6.13 -10.57 -9.70
CA LEU A 305 5.73 -9.34 -10.38
C LEU A 305 4.45 -8.73 -9.78
N ALA A 306 3.50 -9.56 -9.36
CA ALA A 306 2.27 -9.14 -8.68
C ALA A 306 2.58 -8.49 -7.33
N LEU A 307 3.41 -9.13 -6.52
CA LEU A 307 3.91 -8.59 -5.25
C LEU A 307 4.66 -7.26 -5.46
N GLN A 308 5.55 -7.18 -6.45
CA GLN A 308 6.25 -5.94 -6.79
C GLN A 308 5.32 -4.81 -7.24
N LEU A 309 4.24 -5.13 -7.95
CA LEU A 309 3.26 -4.13 -8.40
C LEU A 309 2.51 -3.53 -7.20
N ASP A 310 2.01 -4.39 -6.31
CA ASP A 310 1.35 -3.99 -5.06
C ASP A 310 2.29 -3.18 -4.14
N ALA A 311 3.48 -3.70 -3.90
CA ALA A 311 4.47 -3.06 -3.02
C ALA A 311 4.89 -1.66 -3.51
N ARG A 312 5.03 -1.49 -4.82
CA ARG A 312 5.33 -0.17 -5.41
C ARG A 312 4.20 0.82 -5.20
N THR A 313 2.95 0.39 -5.28
CA THR A 313 1.80 1.26 -4.99
C THR A 313 1.79 1.66 -3.52
N ASN A 314 1.94 0.69 -2.60
CA ASN A 314 2.06 0.98 -1.18
C ASN A 314 3.21 1.94 -0.86
N ASN A 315 4.37 1.74 -1.49
CA ASN A 315 5.52 2.63 -1.31
C ASN A 315 5.42 3.99 -2.02
N THR A 316 4.34 4.27 -2.75
CA THR A 316 4.01 5.62 -3.24
C THR A 316 3.24 6.48 -2.23
N SER A 317 2.96 5.93 -1.05
CA SER A 317 2.36 6.60 0.10
C SER A 317 3.00 7.95 0.41
N LEU A 318 2.19 9.00 0.41
CA LEU A 318 2.53 10.29 1.00
C LEU A 318 2.57 10.15 2.54
N VAL A 319 3.77 10.26 3.09
CA VAL A 319 4.01 10.15 4.55
C VAL A 319 4.24 11.53 5.13
N LEU A 320 3.44 11.89 6.13
CA LEU A 320 3.49 13.20 6.78
C LEU A 320 3.87 13.06 8.26
N ALA A 321 4.78 13.92 8.71
CA ALA A 321 5.09 14.13 10.12
C ALA A 321 4.69 15.55 10.52
N LEU A 322 3.74 15.67 11.45
CA LEU A 322 3.25 16.94 11.96
C LEU A 322 3.92 17.25 13.29
N GLU A 323 4.78 18.26 13.32
CA GLU A 323 5.43 18.74 14.54
C GLU A 323 4.57 19.80 15.22
N ILE A 324 4.27 19.60 16.50
CA ILE A 324 3.75 20.64 17.39
C ILE A 324 4.93 21.50 17.83
N VAL A 325 5.04 22.70 17.27
CA VAL A 325 6.25 23.55 17.36
C VAL A 325 6.63 23.88 18.80
N GLU A 326 5.64 24.12 19.68
CA GLU A 326 5.87 24.47 21.09
C GLU A 326 6.61 23.35 21.86
N THR A 327 6.27 22.09 21.59
CA THR A 327 6.78 20.93 22.35
C THR A 327 7.83 20.13 21.57
N GLY A 328 7.92 20.33 20.26
CA GLY A 328 8.70 19.50 19.36
C GLY A 328 8.13 18.09 19.18
N ARG A 329 6.95 17.78 19.71
CA ARG A 329 6.33 16.45 19.55
C ARG A 329 5.85 16.25 18.12
N VAL A 330 5.96 15.03 17.61
CA VAL A 330 5.62 14.67 16.23
C VAL A 330 4.45 13.69 16.19
N LEU A 331 3.51 13.95 15.27
CA LEU A 331 2.42 13.05 14.91
C LEU A 331 2.73 12.47 13.52
N LEU A 332 2.98 11.17 13.45
CA LEU A 332 3.39 10.48 12.23
C LEU A 332 2.19 9.78 11.57
N PHE A 333 1.93 10.14 10.31
CA PHE A 333 0.90 9.53 9.48
C PHE A 333 1.58 8.74 8.35
N ALA A 334 1.70 7.42 8.55
CA ALA A 334 2.49 6.56 7.66
C ALA A 334 1.73 6.04 6.43
N ALA A 335 0.43 6.31 6.30
CA ALA A 335 -0.41 5.74 5.23
C ALA A 335 -0.14 4.24 5.09
N ASP A 336 0.19 3.75 3.89
CA ASP A 336 0.57 2.35 3.67
C ASP A 336 2.04 2.18 3.30
N ALA A 337 2.88 3.07 3.85
CA ALA A 337 4.32 2.98 3.70
C ALA A 337 4.86 1.61 4.14
N GLN A 338 5.42 0.88 3.19
CA GLN A 338 6.11 -0.39 3.41
C GLN A 338 7.63 -0.17 3.56
N VAL A 339 8.37 -1.27 3.71
CA VAL A 339 9.82 -1.31 3.99
C VAL A 339 10.63 -0.33 3.14
N GLY A 340 10.33 -0.21 1.85
CA GLY A 340 10.93 0.75 0.93
C GLY A 340 10.95 2.19 1.44
N ASN A 341 9.81 2.69 1.88
CA ASN A 341 9.70 4.01 2.52
C ASN A 341 10.58 4.11 3.76
N TRP A 342 10.44 3.15 4.69
CA TRP A 342 11.19 3.20 5.94
C TRP A 342 12.71 3.14 5.75
N LEU A 343 13.20 2.44 4.72
CA LEU A 343 14.62 2.44 4.36
C LEU A 343 15.06 3.81 3.84
N SER A 344 14.20 4.48 3.07
CA SER A 344 14.50 5.79 2.48
C SER A 344 14.66 6.91 3.50
N TRP A 345 13.98 6.83 4.65
CA TRP A 345 13.95 7.93 5.63
C TRP A 345 15.33 8.25 6.21
N SER A 346 16.24 7.28 6.26
CA SER A 346 17.64 7.50 6.64
C SER A 346 18.36 8.56 5.79
N GLN A 347 17.85 8.84 4.59
CA GLN A 347 18.41 9.82 3.64
C GLN A 347 17.58 11.12 3.59
N VAL A 348 16.43 11.17 4.25
CA VAL A 348 15.54 12.34 4.23
C VAL A 348 16.02 13.37 5.24
N THR A 349 16.37 14.55 4.73
CA THR A 349 16.86 15.67 5.54
C THR A 349 16.11 16.95 5.18
N PHE A 350 15.97 17.83 6.18
CA PHE A 350 15.33 19.12 6.08
C PHE A 350 16.35 20.19 6.46
N PRO A 351 16.82 21.03 5.52
CA PRO A 351 17.83 22.05 5.78
C PRO A 351 17.45 23.01 6.90
N ALA A 352 18.44 23.62 7.57
CA ALA A 352 18.17 24.65 8.58
C ALA A 352 17.47 25.87 7.96
N THR A 353 16.61 26.53 8.74
CA THR A 353 15.96 27.80 8.37
C THR A 353 16.10 28.79 9.53
N SER A 354 15.80 30.07 9.30
CA SER A 354 15.79 31.07 10.37
C SER A 354 14.91 30.62 11.54
N GLY A 355 15.52 30.36 12.70
CA GLY A 355 14.81 29.90 13.90
C GLY A 355 14.56 28.39 14.00
N ARG A 356 15.09 27.56 13.08
CA ARG A 356 14.96 26.09 13.15
C ARG A 356 16.26 25.39 12.70
N PRO A 357 16.86 24.52 13.53
CA PRO A 357 18.01 23.73 13.11
C PRO A 357 17.62 22.72 12.02
N ALA A 358 18.61 22.23 11.28
CA ALA A 358 18.41 21.12 10.34
C ALA A 358 17.79 19.92 11.08
N GLN A 359 16.93 19.18 10.39
CA GLN A 359 16.25 17.99 10.92
C GLN A 359 16.48 16.82 9.99
N THR A 360 16.60 15.63 10.54
CA THR A 360 16.52 14.37 9.78
C THR A 360 15.18 13.69 10.04
N ALA A 361 14.79 12.74 9.19
CA ALA A 361 13.61 11.92 9.50
C ALA A 361 13.80 11.12 10.80
N ASP A 362 15.02 10.67 11.11
CA ASP A 362 15.34 10.03 12.39
C ASP A 362 15.07 10.96 13.60
N ASP A 363 15.35 12.26 13.48
CA ASP A 363 15.05 13.23 14.53
C ASP A 363 13.54 13.43 14.72
N LEU A 364 12.76 13.31 13.63
CA LEU A 364 11.30 13.34 13.70
C LEU A 364 10.75 12.05 14.31
N LEU A 365 11.30 10.89 13.94
CA LEU A 365 10.94 9.60 14.51
C LEU A 365 11.16 9.57 16.02
N ARG A 366 12.32 10.04 16.50
CA ARG A 366 12.63 10.08 17.95
C ARG A 366 11.66 10.93 18.76
N ARG A 367 10.99 11.89 18.12
CA ARG A 367 10.01 12.78 18.76
C ARG A 367 8.56 12.38 18.48
N THR A 368 8.35 11.25 17.80
CA THR A 368 7.02 10.77 17.45
C THR A 368 6.30 10.29 18.70
N VAL A 369 5.14 10.89 18.96
CA VAL A 369 4.25 10.60 20.10
C VAL A 369 2.87 10.10 19.65
N PHE A 370 2.56 10.22 18.36
CA PHE A 370 1.41 9.57 17.75
C PHE A 370 1.84 8.89 16.46
N TYR A 371 1.39 7.65 16.26
CA TYR A 371 1.70 6.87 15.09
C TYR A 371 0.42 6.26 14.49
N LYS A 372 0.01 6.73 13.31
CA LYS A 372 -0.89 5.96 12.44
C LYS A 372 -0.07 4.78 11.91
N VAL A 373 -0.40 3.58 12.37
CA VAL A 373 0.28 2.35 11.98
C VAL A 373 0.14 2.16 10.48
N GLY A 374 1.26 1.95 9.79
CA GLY A 374 1.26 1.77 8.34
C GLY A 374 0.41 0.57 7.89
N HIS A 375 -0.11 0.61 6.65
CA HIS A 375 -0.63 -0.55 5.91
C HIS A 375 -1.49 -1.49 6.75
N HIS A 376 -2.46 -0.91 7.46
CA HIS A 376 -3.42 -1.60 8.34
C HIS A 376 -2.77 -2.57 9.36
N GLY A 377 -1.52 -2.34 9.75
CA GLY A 377 -0.79 -3.17 10.70
C GLY A 377 -0.13 -4.41 10.08
N SER A 378 0.09 -4.45 8.77
CA SER A 378 0.76 -5.57 8.08
C SER A 378 2.17 -5.87 8.63
N ARG A 379 2.69 -7.06 8.33
CA ARG A 379 4.06 -7.46 8.73
C ARG A 379 5.17 -6.57 8.16
N ASN A 380 4.92 -5.92 7.02
CA ASN A 380 5.87 -5.05 6.34
C ASN A 380 5.60 -3.55 6.50
N ALA A 381 4.58 -3.20 7.28
CA ALA A 381 4.15 -1.82 7.52
C ALA A 381 5.08 -1.00 8.41
N THR A 382 5.82 -1.64 9.31
CA THR A 382 6.55 -0.95 10.37
C THR A 382 7.90 -1.62 10.58
N ARG A 383 9.00 -0.88 10.41
CA ARG A 383 10.33 -1.40 10.76
C ARG A 383 10.53 -1.37 12.27
N ALA A 384 10.94 -2.50 12.84
CA ALA A 384 11.24 -2.61 14.27
C ALA A 384 12.22 -1.53 14.74
N ALA A 385 13.32 -1.30 14.01
CA ALA A 385 14.28 -0.26 14.36
C ALA A 385 13.66 1.15 14.46
N ALA A 386 12.75 1.50 13.56
CA ALA A 386 12.08 2.80 13.60
C ALA A 386 11.06 2.88 14.74
N LEU A 387 10.36 1.78 15.03
CA LEU A 387 9.44 1.67 16.15
C LEU A 387 10.16 1.87 17.51
N GLU A 388 11.35 1.29 17.65
CA GLU A 388 12.18 1.42 18.85
C GLU A 388 12.75 2.84 19.04
N MET A 389 12.80 3.66 17.98
CA MET A 389 13.27 5.04 18.09
C MET A 389 12.24 6.00 18.66
N MET A 390 10.94 5.68 18.55
CA MET A 390 9.85 6.59 18.95
C MET A 390 9.82 6.84 20.47
N ASP A 391 9.16 7.93 20.90
CA ASP A 391 9.07 8.28 22.32
C ASP A 391 8.03 7.40 23.05
N HIS A 392 8.47 6.24 23.54
CA HIS A 392 7.62 5.26 24.25
C HIS A 392 6.93 5.84 25.48
N SER A 393 7.53 6.85 26.13
CA SER A 393 6.94 7.47 27.32
C SER A 393 5.63 8.21 26.99
N ALA A 394 5.50 8.67 25.74
CA ALA A 394 4.38 9.48 25.27
C ALA A 394 3.53 8.83 24.17
N LEU A 395 4.01 7.74 23.55
CA LEU A 395 3.46 7.17 22.32
C LEU A 395 2.01 6.69 22.45
N VAL A 396 1.21 7.09 21.47
CA VAL A 396 -0.11 6.56 21.11
C VAL A 396 0.00 5.96 19.71
N ALA A 397 -0.58 4.78 19.49
CA ALA A 397 -0.61 4.18 18.16
C ALA A 397 -2.04 3.80 17.77
N PHE A 398 -2.44 4.14 16.55
CA PHE A 398 -3.74 3.81 15.99
C PHE A 398 -3.57 2.95 14.74
N SER A 399 -4.19 1.76 14.71
CA SER A 399 -4.18 0.84 13.58
C SER A 399 -5.58 0.74 12.96
N PRO A 400 -5.78 1.25 11.72
CA PRO A 400 -7.04 1.14 10.99
C PRO A 400 -7.20 -0.28 10.39
N THR A 401 -7.37 -1.27 11.26
CA THR A 401 -7.47 -2.68 10.89
C THR A 401 -8.89 -3.22 11.14
N ASP A 402 -9.34 -4.11 10.27
CA ASP A 402 -10.46 -5.04 10.49
C ASP A 402 -9.95 -6.45 10.19
N GLU A 403 -9.51 -7.15 11.24
CA GLU A 403 -8.86 -8.45 11.17
C GLU A 403 -9.79 -9.50 10.54
N SER A 404 -11.09 -9.43 10.87
CA SER A 404 -12.09 -10.33 10.29
C SER A 404 -12.22 -10.13 8.78
N LEU A 405 -12.29 -8.88 8.33
CA LEU A 405 -12.38 -8.58 6.90
C LEU A 405 -11.08 -8.89 6.17
N ALA A 406 -9.93 -8.56 6.75
CA ALA A 406 -8.60 -8.90 6.22
C ALA A 406 -8.47 -10.41 5.99
N GLY A 407 -8.87 -11.23 6.96
CA GLY A 407 -8.89 -12.69 6.82
C GLY A 407 -9.81 -13.19 5.71
N LYS A 408 -11.00 -12.57 5.53
CA LYS A 408 -11.94 -12.92 4.45
C LYS A 408 -11.42 -12.61 3.05
N VAL A 409 -10.57 -11.59 2.91
CA VAL A 409 -9.96 -11.20 1.62
C VAL A 409 -8.59 -11.85 1.42
N GLY A 410 -8.19 -12.77 2.30
CA GLY A 410 -6.96 -13.54 2.17
C GLY A 410 -5.69 -12.80 2.61
N TRP A 411 -5.81 -11.64 3.25
CA TRP A 411 -4.67 -10.92 3.81
C TRP A 411 -4.18 -11.62 5.07
N LYS A 412 -3.00 -12.25 4.97
CA LYS A 412 -2.36 -12.96 6.08
C LYS A 412 -1.52 -12.01 6.92
N ASP A 413 -1.51 -12.20 8.24
CA ASP A 413 -0.78 -11.37 9.21
C ASP A 413 -1.25 -9.90 9.23
N PHE A 414 -2.57 -9.68 9.18
CA PHE A 414 -3.22 -8.37 9.35
C PHE A 414 -4.20 -8.41 10.53
N PRO A 415 -3.88 -7.77 11.67
CA PRO A 415 -2.61 -7.12 11.94
C PRO A 415 -1.52 -8.15 12.30
N ALA A 416 -0.26 -7.81 12.06
CA ALA A 416 0.86 -8.70 12.32
C ALA A 416 1.02 -8.95 13.83
N PRO A 417 0.91 -10.20 14.32
CA PRO A 417 0.85 -10.47 15.76
C PRO A 417 2.04 -9.93 16.56
N LYS A 418 3.26 -10.05 16.01
CA LYS A 418 4.49 -9.57 16.65
C LYS A 418 4.51 -8.04 16.76
N THR A 419 4.14 -7.35 15.69
CA THR A 419 4.09 -5.88 15.65
C THR A 419 3.02 -5.36 16.62
N SER A 420 1.83 -5.96 16.61
CA SER A 420 0.74 -5.59 17.53
C SER A 420 1.10 -5.84 18.99
N ALA A 421 1.75 -6.97 19.31
CA ALA A 421 2.24 -7.23 20.65
C ALA A 421 3.25 -6.16 21.08
N ARG A 422 4.22 -5.84 20.23
CA ARG A 422 5.23 -4.82 20.54
C ARG A 422 4.61 -3.42 20.70
N LEU A 423 3.65 -3.06 19.86
CA LEU A 423 2.90 -1.80 19.98
C LEU A 423 2.18 -1.70 21.33
N ARG A 424 1.53 -2.78 21.80
CA ARG A 424 0.89 -2.80 23.14
C ARG A 424 1.90 -2.55 24.26
N GLU A 425 3.09 -3.15 24.18
CA GLU A 425 4.16 -2.97 25.16
C GLU A 425 4.67 -1.52 25.21
N ILE A 426 5.13 -0.99 24.08
CA ILE A 426 5.81 0.31 24.03
C ILE A 426 4.86 1.49 24.24
N THR A 427 3.58 1.33 23.90
CA THR A 427 2.58 2.40 24.12
C THR A 427 2.05 2.42 25.54
N SER A 428 2.42 1.47 26.41
CA SER A 428 1.96 1.40 27.80
C SER A 428 0.42 1.48 27.92
N GLY A 429 -0.30 0.74 27.07
CA GLY A 429 -1.78 0.74 27.05
C GLY A 429 -2.42 1.86 26.24
N ARG A 430 -1.70 2.44 25.26
CA ARG A 430 -2.20 3.46 24.31
C ARG A 430 -2.19 3.00 22.85
N PHE A 431 -2.28 1.68 22.64
CA PHE A 431 -2.48 1.09 21.32
C PHE A 431 -3.98 0.87 21.07
N ILE A 432 -4.46 1.41 19.96
CA ILE A 432 -5.87 1.38 19.54
C ILE A 432 -5.93 0.68 18.17
N GLN A 433 -6.69 -0.40 18.07
CA GLN A 433 -7.02 -1.06 16.82
C GLN A 433 -8.49 -0.77 16.51
N SER A 434 -8.82 -0.37 15.28
CA SER A 434 -10.15 0.14 14.95
C SER A 434 -11.29 -0.87 15.08
N ASP A 435 -11.00 -2.16 15.01
CA ASP A 435 -11.97 -3.25 15.19
C ASP A 435 -12.04 -3.77 16.63
N ALA A 436 -11.36 -3.14 17.59
CA ALA A 436 -11.39 -3.57 18.98
C ALA A 436 -12.83 -3.53 19.56
N ASP A 437 -13.24 -4.59 20.25
CA ASP A 437 -14.62 -4.78 20.73
C ASP A 437 -15.15 -3.57 21.53
N TRP A 438 -14.32 -2.94 22.37
CA TRP A 438 -14.73 -1.79 23.19
C TRP A 438 -15.07 -0.54 22.36
N ILE A 439 -14.64 -0.46 21.11
CA ILE A 439 -15.06 0.59 20.18
C ILE A 439 -16.48 0.28 19.67
N HIS A 440 -16.85 -0.99 19.51
CA HIS A 440 -18.10 -1.41 18.87
C HIS A 440 -19.20 -1.82 19.86
N ASP A 441 -18.85 -1.99 21.14
CA ASP A 441 -19.77 -2.34 22.21
C ASP A 441 -19.72 -1.31 23.36
N ALA A 442 -20.81 -0.56 23.52
CA ALA A 442 -20.96 0.47 24.54
C ALA A 442 -21.03 -0.06 25.98
N SER A 443 -21.16 -1.38 26.17
CA SER A 443 -21.14 -2.01 27.48
C SER A 443 -19.72 -2.26 28.02
N LEU A 444 -18.71 -2.22 27.14
CA LEU A 444 -17.32 -2.45 27.51
C LEU A 444 -16.63 -1.14 27.95
N SER A 445 -15.73 -1.24 28.92
CA SER A 445 -14.92 -0.10 29.34
C SER A 445 -13.82 0.21 28.32
N VAL A 446 -13.48 1.49 28.19
CA VAL A 446 -12.36 1.94 27.36
C VAL A 446 -11.03 1.56 28.04
N PRO A 447 -10.24 0.62 27.50
CA PRO A 447 -9.04 0.10 28.16
C PRO A 447 -7.78 0.95 27.86
N ILE A 448 -7.95 2.22 27.50
CA ILE A 448 -6.86 3.11 27.06
C ILE A 448 -6.39 3.99 28.21
N THR A 449 -5.08 3.97 28.47
CA THR A 449 -4.46 4.74 29.55
C THR A 449 -4.21 6.18 29.12
N LEU A 450 -4.79 7.15 29.82
CA LEU A 450 -4.46 8.57 29.63
C LEU A 450 -3.04 8.88 30.12
N GLY A 451 -2.40 9.88 29.51
CA GLY A 451 -1.03 10.31 29.84
C GLY A 451 -0.07 10.20 28.66
N GLY A 452 1.18 10.60 28.88
CA GLY A 452 2.13 10.75 27.78
C GLY A 452 1.78 11.97 26.92
N ALA A 453 1.50 11.76 25.63
CA ALA A 453 0.91 12.78 24.77
C ALA A 453 -0.63 12.73 24.72
N LEU A 454 -1.27 11.66 25.20
CA LEU A 454 -2.73 11.53 25.19
C LEU A 454 -3.36 12.28 26.36
N ARG A 455 -4.02 13.39 26.05
CA ARG A 455 -4.68 14.25 27.05
C ARG A 455 -6.14 13.84 27.26
N ALA A 456 -6.83 13.41 26.22
CA ALA A 456 -8.21 12.95 26.28
C ALA A 456 -8.51 11.91 25.19
N ILE A 457 -9.46 11.02 25.48
CA ILE A 457 -10.04 10.08 24.53
C ILE A 457 -11.57 10.11 24.67
N ARG A 458 -12.29 10.15 23.55
CA ARG A 458 -13.75 9.98 23.51
C ARG A 458 -14.10 8.95 22.44
N VAL A 459 -15.13 8.17 22.69
CA VAL A 459 -15.53 7.07 21.81
C VAL A 459 -16.97 7.28 21.41
N GLN A 460 -17.23 7.31 20.11
CA GLN A 460 -18.56 7.17 19.57
C GLN A 460 -18.69 5.72 19.11
N HIS A 461 -19.37 4.90 19.91
CA HIS A 461 -19.38 3.45 19.69
C HIS A 461 -19.90 3.10 18.27
N GLY A 462 -19.17 2.20 17.61
CA GLY A 462 -19.43 1.76 16.24
C GLY A 462 -19.04 2.76 15.14
N LYS A 463 -18.44 3.91 15.48
CA LYS A 463 -18.13 4.98 14.51
C LYS A 463 -16.68 5.45 14.54
N TYR A 464 -16.21 6.00 15.65
CA TYR A 464 -14.89 6.63 15.71
C TYR A 464 -14.38 6.80 17.14
N VAL A 465 -13.08 7.07 17.23
CA VAL A 465 -12.38 7.49 18.44
C VAL A 465 -11.79 8.88 18.23
N ASP A 466 -12.11 9.82 19.12
CA ASP A 466 -11.49 11.15 19.18
C ASP A 466 -10.33 11.13 20.19
N LEU A 467 -9.15 11.57 19.75
CA LEU A 467 -7.93 11.69 20.54
C LEU A 467 -7.52 13.15 20.63
N THR A 468 -7.30 13.67 21.84
CA THR A 468 -6.67 14.99 22.03
C THR A 468 -5.22 14.77 22.41
N LEU A 469 -4.32 15.24 21.56
CA LEU A 469 -2.87 15.07 21.72
C LEU A 469 -2.20 16.41 21.95
N GLY A 470 -1.20 16.46 22.81
CA GLY A 470 -0.34 17.64 22.92
C GLY A 470 0.65 17.55 24.05
#